data_AF-A0AAU8M012-F1
#
_entry.id   AF-A0AAU8M012-F1
#
_cell.length_a   1.000
_cell.length_b   1.000
_cell.length_c   1.000
_cell.angle_alpha   90.00
_cell.angle_beta   90.00
_cell.angle_gamma   90.00
#
_symmetry.space_group_name_H-M   'P 1'
#
loop_
_entity.id
_entity.type
_entity.pdbx_description
1 polymer ?
#
loop_
_entity_poly.entity_id
_entity_poly.type
_entity_poly.pdbx_seq_one_letter_code
_entity_poly.pdbx_strand_id
1 'polypeptide(L)'
;MRFRPCIDLHSGKVKQIVGSTLSDSDSANLRTNFSSQFSSAHYAQMYREDNLPGGHVIMLGPGNEEAATEALQAWPDGLQIGGGITAENAEAWLERGASHVIVTSHVFHDGQLDGERLDKLCQLIGKEHLVLDLSCRWKDDGYYVVTDRWQKFTNLKISSQLLEQLEQRCDEFLIHAVDVEGKCMGVDERLIALLAAAEISKPVTYAGGVTNLKDLELINKAGKSRLDATVGSALDIFGGTGCTYQEVVEFHKNHAC
;
A
#
# COMPACT_ATOMS: atom_id res chain seq x y z
N MET A 1 14.39 7.87 -3.20
CA MET A 1 13.10 7.17 -3.38
C MET A 1 13.34 5.68 -3.40
N ARG A 2 12.68 4.92 -2.54
CA ARG A 2 12.71 3.45 -2.55
C ARG A 2 11.55 2.91 -3.39
N PHE A 3 11.80 1.77 -4.03
CA PHE A 3 10.74 0.94 -4.58
C PHE A 3 10.21 0.05 -3.45
N ARG A 4 8.90 0.09 -3.22
CA ARG A 4 8.22 -0.74 -2.23
C ARG A 4 7.37 -1.77 -3.00
N PRO A 5 7.81 -3.03 -3.09
CA PRO A 5 7.10 -4.02 -3.89
C PRO A 5 5.76 -4.42 -3.23
N CYS A 6 4.82 -4.90 -4.03
CA CYS A 6 3.51 -5.34 -3.54
C CYS A 6 3.22 -6.81 -3.88
N ILE A 7 2.39 -7.46 -3.05
CA ILE A 7 1.80 -8.78 -3.30
C ILE A 7 0.32 -8.72 -2.93
N ASP A 8 -0.54 -8.54 -3.92
CA ASP A 8 -1.98 -8.55 -3.68
C ASP A 8 -2.54 -9.96 -3.77
N LEU A 9 -3.26 -10.38 -2.72
CA LEU A 9 -3.80 -11.71 -2.58
C LEU A 9 -5.32 -11.69 -2.68
N HIS A 10 -5.88 -12.55 -3.51
CA HIS A 10 -7.33 -12.78 -3.56
C HIS A 10 -7.64 -14.26 -3.75
N SER A 11 -8.38 -14.83 -2.80
CA SER A 11 -8.67 -16.27 -2.74
C SER A 11 -7.40 -17.14 -2.77
N GLY A 12 -6.39 -16.74 -1.99
CA GLY A 12 -5.15 -17.48 -1.80
C GLY A 12 -4.18 -17.42 -2.98
N LYS A 13 -4.41 -16.51 -3.95
CA LYS A 13 -3.56 -16.36 -5.14
C LYS A 13 -3.09 -14.93 -5.31
N VAL A 14 -1.86 -14.78 -5.79
CA VAL A 14 -1.32 -13.49 -6.21
C VAL A 14 -2.07 -13.02 -7.45
N LYS A 15 -2.69 -11.84 -7.37
CA LYS A 15 -3.44 -11.22 -8.45
C LYS A 15 -3.09 -9.76 -8.58
N GLN A 16 -3.44 -9.16 -9.70
CA GLN A 16 -3.52 -7.71 -9.83
C GLN A 16 -4.95 -7.35 -10.21
N ILE A 17 -5.59 -6.50 -9.41
CA ILE A 17 -6.98 -6.11 -9.58
C ILE A 17 -7.02 -4.65 -10.08
N VAL A 18 -7.95 -4.35 -10.99
CA VAL A 18 -8.29 -2.95 -11.31
C VAL A 18 -9.09 -2.41 -10.13
N GLY A 19 -8.49 -1.46 -9.38
CA GLY A 19 -9.04 -0.86 -8.16
C GLY A 19 -10.57 -0.83 -8.15
N SER A 20 -11.19 -0.07 -9.05
CA SER A 20 -12.64 0.18 -9.12
C SER A 20 -13.61 -1.02 -9.30
N THR A 21 -13.19 -2.28 -9.23
CA THR A 21 -14.05 -3.47 -9.46
C THR A 21 -14.37 -4.34 -8.24
N LEU A 22 -13.92 -3.97 -7.03
CA LEU A 22 -14.26 -4.70 -5.81
C LEU A 22 -15.72 -4.43 -5.38
N SER A 23 -16.59 -5.45 -5.48
CA SER A 23 -17.95 -5.45 -4.88
C SER A 23 -18.31 -6.84 -4.32
N ASP A 24 -18.86 -6.91 -3.10
CA ASP A 24 -19.20 -8.20 -2.43
C ASP A 24 -20.36 -8.93 -3.11
N SER A 25 -21.15 -8.23 -3.91
CA SER A 25 -22.33 -8.78 -4.56
C SER A 25 -22.04 -9.50 -5.88
N ASP A 26 -20.85 -9.32 -6.46
CA ASP A 26 -20.48 -9.91 -7.74
C ASP A 26 -18.98 -10.24 -7.80
N SER A 27 -18.59 -11.41 -7.28
CA SER A 27 -17.33 -12.05 -7.65
C SER A 27 -17.22 -12.32 -9.16
N ALA A 28 -18.35 -12.22 -9.89
CA ALA A 28 -18.45 -12.32 -11.34
C ALA A 28 -17.94 -11.07 -12.10
N ASN A 29 -17.84 -9.90 -11.47
CA ASN A 29 -17.44 -8.64 -12.13
C ASN A 29 -16.03 -8.15 -11.74
N LEU A 30 -15.30 -8.92 -10.93
CA LEU A 30 -13.93 -8.60 -10.56
C LEU A 30 -13.01 -8.78 -11.77
N ARG A 31 -12.61 -7.66 -12.39
CA ARG A 31 -11.67 -7.70 -13.53
C ARG A 31 -10.26 -7.91 -12.99
N THR A 32 -9.78 -9.14 -13.09
CA THR A 32 -8.38 -9.47 -12.83
C THR A 32 -7.55 -9.07 -14.05
N ASN A 33 -6.59 -8.17 -13.87
CA ASN A 33 -5.58 -7.90 -14.89
C ASN A 33 -4.62 -9.11 -15.03
N PHE A 34 -4.41 -9.83 -13.94
CA PHE A 34 -3.47 -10.94 -13.88
C PHE A 34 -3.80 -11.89 -12.72
N SER A 35 -3.56 -13.18 -12.91
CA SER A 35 -3.47 -14.19 -11.85
C SER A 35 -2.16 -14.92 -12.02
N SER A 36 -1.30 -14.88 -11.01
CA SER A 36 0.00 -15.53 -11.09
C SER A 36 -0.12 -17.04 -11.07
N GLN A 37 0.85 -17.70 -11.71
CA GLN A 37 1.12 -19.13 -11.54
C GLN A 37 2.08 -19.39 -10.38
N PHE A 38 2.77 -18.36 -9.89
CA PHE A 38 3.70 -18.44 -8.78
C PHE A 38 2.99 -18.19 -7.44
N SER A 39 3.52 -18.79 -6.37
CA SER A 39 3.05 -18.54 -5.01
C SER A 39 3.48 -17.16 -4.53
N SER A 40 2.85 -16.68 -3.46
CA SER A 40 3.24 -15.45 -2.78
C SER A 40 4.67 -15.53 -2.19
N ALA A 41 5.08 -16.71 -1.70
CA ALA A 41 6.45 -16.98 -1.26
C ALA A 41 7.50 -16.77 -2.37
N HIS A 42 7.17 -17.11 -3.62
CA HIS A 42 8.09 -16.89 -4.75
C HIS A 42 8.40 -15.40 -4.93
N TYR A 43 7.38 -14.54 -4.90
CA TYR A 43 7.56 -13.09 -4.98
C TYR A 43 8.31 -12.53 -3.77
N ALA A 44 7.99 -13.01 -2.57
CA ALA A 44 8.71 -12.60 -1.36
C ALA A 44 10.20 -12.99 -1.39
N GLN A 45 10.55 -14.18 -1.91
CA GLN A 45 11.94 -14.60 -2.12
C GLN A 45 12.65 -13.70 -3.13
N MET A 46 12.00 -13.41 -4.25
CA MET A 46 12.53 -12.48 -5.26
C MET A 46 12.85 -11.10 -4.66
N TYR A 47 11.91 -10.52 -3.91
CA TYR A 47 12.13 -9.22 -3.27
C TYR A 47 13.21 -9.26 -2.19
N ARG A 48 13.35 -10.38 -1.50
CA ARG A 48 14.42 -10.62 -0.52
C ARG A 48 15.79 -10.69 -1.19
N GLU A 49 15.90 -11.40 -2.31
CA GLU A 49 17.15 -11.53 -3.08
C GLU A 49 17.67 -10.17 -3.56
N ASP A 50 16.77 -9.27 -3.93
CA ASP A 50 17.09 -7.88 -4.31
C ASP A 50 17.12 -6.89 -3.13
N ASN A 51 16.90 -7.36 -1.90
CA ASN A 51 16.91 -6.57 -0.66
C ASN A 51 15.99 -5.33 -0.72
N LEU A 52 14.70 -5.55 -1.05
CA LEU A 52 13.65 -4.53 -1.16
C LEU A 52 12.67 -4.50 0.05
N PRO A 53 13.08 -4.05 1.25
CA PRO A 53 12.28 -4.19 2.46
C PRO A 53 11.10 -3.21 2.52
N GLY A 54 10.11 -3.57 3.34
CA GLY A 54 8.88 -2.82 3.55
C GLY A 54 7.97 -2.77 2.33
N GLY A 55 8.11 -3.74 1.43
CA GLY A 55 7.02 -4.08 0.52
C GLY A 55 5.82 -4.63 1.28
N HIS A 56 4.62 -4.56 0.69
CA HIS A 56 3.37 -4.95 1.37
C HIS A 56 2.68 -6.12 0.70
N VAL A 57 2.18 -7.02 1.54
CA VAL A 57 1.22 -8.07 1.19
C VAL A 57 -0.16 -7.56 1.55
N ILE A 58 -1.12 -7.58 0.62
CA ILE A 58 -2.49 -7.09 0.86
C ILE A 58 -3.49 -8.22 0.66
N MET A 59 -4.24 -8.55 1.71
CA MET A 59 -5.32 -9.52 1.65
C MET A 59 -6.61 -8.85 1.16
N LEU A 60 -7.00 -9.16 -0.07
CA LEU A 60 -8.21 -8.66 -0.71
C LEU A 60 -9.33 -9.70 -0.54
N GLY A 61 -10.05 -9.57 0.57
CA GLY A 61 -11.13 -10.48 0.96
C GLY A 61 -10.66 -11.72 1.74
N PRO A 62 -11.57 -12.67 2.01
CA PRO A 62 -11.28 -13.87 2.81
C PRO A 62 -10.47 -14.93 2.05
N GLY A 63 -9.83 -15.84 2.78
CA GLY A 63 -9.14 -17.01 2.24
C GLY A 63 -7.75 -16.70 1.70
N ASN A 64 -7.09 -15.69 2.26
CA ASN A 64 -5.74 -15.25 1.87
C ASN A 64 -4.69 -15.57 2.95
N GLU A 65 -5.11 -16.04 4.12
CA GLU A 65 -4.29 -16.12 5.32
C GLU A 65 -3.10 -17.08 5.17
N GLU A 66 -3.31 -18.21 4.48
CA GLU A 66 -2.25 -19.18 4.18
C GLU A 66 -1.21 -18.56 3.23
N ALA A 67 -1.65 -18.00 2.09
CA ALA A 67 -0.77 -17.34 1.13
C ALA A 67 -0.06 -16.12 1.72
N ALA A 68 -0.71 -15.35 2.60
CA ALA A 68 -0.06 -14.25 3.31
C ALA A 68 1.05 -14.79 4.22
N THR A 69 0.77 -15.84 4.98
CA THR A 69 1.74 -16.49 5.86
C THR A 69 2.94 -17.03 5.06
N GLU A 70 2.72 -17.65 3.91
CA GLU A 70 3.80 -18.12 3.02
C GLU A 70 4.74 -16.98 2.58
N ALA A 71 4.21 -15.80 2.24
CA ALA A 71 5.01 -14.64 1.86
C ALA A 71 5.85 -14.12 3.03
N LEU A 72 5.22 -13.98 4.21
CA LEU A 72 5.90 -13.47 5.41
C LEU A 72 7.00 -14.43 5.90
N GLN A 73 6.76 -15.75 5.85
CA GLN A 73 7.76 -16.74 6.26
C GLN A 73 8.91 -16.88 5.25
N ALA A 74 8.69 -16.56 3.98
CA ALA A 74 9.74 -16.52 2.97
C ALA A 74 10.74 -15.38 3.23
N TRP A 75 10.28 -14.28 3.83
CA TRP A 75 11.11 -13.16 4.24
C TRP A 75 10.63 -12.54 5.57
N PRO A 76 10.99 -13.17 6.71
CA PRO A 76 10.65 -12.65 8.02
C PRO A 76 11.21 -11.24 8.21
N ASP A 77 10.39 -10.36 8.79
CA ASP A 77 10.67 -8.94 9.03
C ASP A 77 10.97 -8.12 7.76
N GLY A 78 10.74 -8.70 6.57
CA GLY A 78 10.99 -8.03 5.29
C GLY A 78 9.76 -7.35 4.69
N LEU A 79 8.57 -7.88 4.95
CA LEU A 79 7.31 -7.43 4.35
C LEU A 79 6.31 -6.94 5.39
N GLN A 80 5.41 -6.07 4.97
CA GLN A 80 4.27 -5.57 5.73
C GLN A 80 3.01 -6.35 5.34
N ILE A 81 1.97 -6.36 6.18
CA ILE A 81 0.71 -7.07 5.90
C ILE A 81 -0.51 -6.19 6.14
N GLY A 82 -1.39 -6.11 5.15
CA GLY A 82 -2.65 -5.37 5.20
C GLY A 82 -3.86 -6.20 4.77
N GLY A 83 -5.05 -5.64 4.97
CA GLY A 83 -6.33 -6.26 4.64
C GLY A 83 -6.95 -6.98 5.85
N GLY A 84 -8.00 -6.41 6.42
CA GLY A 84 -8.70 -7.02 7.57
C GLY A 84 -7.91 -7.02 8.89
N ILE A 85 -6.88 -6.17 9.02
CA ILE A 85 -6.11 -6.01 10.26
C ILE A 85 -6.97 -5.36 11.34
N THR A 86 -6.97 -5.95 12.53
CA THR A 86 -7.63 -5.43 13.74
C THR A 86 -6.73 -5.63 14.95
N ALA A 87 -7.09 -5.02 16.09
CA ALA A 87 -6.38 -5.25 17.35
C ALA A 87 -6.35 -6.74 17.77
N GLU A 88 -7.30 -7.54 17.33
CA GLU A 88 -7.41 -8.97 17.70
C GLU A 88 -6.48 -9.88 16.89
N ASN A 89 -5.97 -9.43 15.74
CA ASN A 89 -5.10 -10.24 14.88
C ASN A 89 -3.70 -9.63 14.62
N ALA A 90 -3.47 -8.38 15.02
CA ALA A 90 -2.22 -7.66 14.72
C ALA A 90 -0.98 -8.37 15.25
N GLU A 91 -0.95 -8.75 16.53
CA GLU A 91 0.19 -9.47 17.15
C GLU A 91 0.48 -10.79 16.43
N ALA A 92 -0.56 -11.57 16.12
CA ALA A 92 -0.41 -12.84 15.42
C ALA A 92 0.19 -12.71 14.03
N TRP A 93 0.01 -11.57 13.36
CA TRP A 93 0.63 -11.30 12.06
C TRP A 93 2.11 -10.92 12.19
N LEU A 94 2.48 -10.18 13.23
CA LEU A 94 3.90 -9.90 13.54
C LEU A 94 4.63 -11.19 13.90
N GLU A 95 4.02 -12.06 14.72
CA GLU A 95 4.56 -13.40 15.05
C GLU A 95 4.77 -14.29 13.83
N ARG A 96 4.00 -14.08 12.75
CA ARG A 96 4.15 -14.80 11.46
C ARG A 96 5.25 -14.22 10.56
N GLY A 97 5.95 -13.19 11.00
CA GLY A 97 7.09 -12.59 10.30
C GLY A 97 6.77 -11.30 9.55
N ALA A 98 5.61 -10.67 9.78
CA ALA A 98 5.40 -9.31 9.29
C ALA A 98 6.26 -8.31 10.05
N SER A 99 6.93 -7.42 9.32
CA SER A 99 7.63 -6.28 9.92
C SER A 99 6.64 -5.29 10.55
N HIS A 100 5.51 -5.08 9.88
CA HIS A 100 4.46 -4.15 10.27
C HIS A 100 3.09 -4.69 9.85
N VAL A 101 2.04 -4.21 10.53
CA VAL A 101 0.67 -4.36 10.08
C VAL A 101 0.14 -3.04 9.52
N ILE A 102 -0.64 -3.14 8.44
CA ILE A 102 -1.23 -2.01 7.72
C ILE A 102 -2.71 -1.92 8.07
N VAL A 103 -3.13 -0.84 8.73
CA VAL A 103 -4.54 -0.58 9.04
C VAL A 103 -5.20 0.34 8.04
N THR A 104 -6.43 -0.01 7.70
CA THR A 104 -7.36 0.79 6.91
C THR A 104 -8.69 0.97 7.65
N SER A 105 -9.71 0.20 7.27
CA SER A 105 -11.10 0.37 7.72
C SER A 105 -11.34 0.10 9.20
N HIS A 106 -10.40 -0.55 9.90
CA HIS A 106 -10.52 -0.76 11.34
C HIS A 106 -10.47 0.56 12.12
N VAL A 107 -9.58 1.48 11.72
CA VAL A 107 -9.41 2.80 12.37
C VAL A 107 -10.06 3.93 11.57
N PHE A 108 -10.34 3.74 10.28
CA PHE A 108 -11.10 4.66 9.46
C PHE A 108 -12.50 4.09 9.20
N HIS A 109 -13.49 4.50 10.00
CA HIS A 109 -14.88 4.08 9.82
C HIS A 109 -15.84 5.22 10.13
N ASP A 110 -17.08 5.11 9.64
CA ASP A 110 -18.13 6.12 9.85
C ASP A 110 -17.74 7.54 9.43
N GLY A 111 -16.82 7.65 8.46
CA GLY A 111 -16.34 8.93 7.96
C GLY A 111 -15.36 9.64 8.88
N GLN A 112 -14.79 8.96 9.89
CA GLN A 112 -13.93 9.51 10.92
C GLN A 112 -12.72 8.60 11.19
N LEU A 113 -11.73 9.13 11.91
CA LEU A 113 -10.68 8.36 12.55
C LEU A 113 -11.14 7.95 13.95
N ASP A 114 -11.14 6.65 14.23
CA ASP A 114 -11.32 6.12 15.58
C ASP A 114 -9.98 6.13 16.32
N GLY A 115 -9.80 7.15 17.15
CA GLY A 115 -8.60 7.33 17.97
C GLY A 115 -8.42 6.25 19.02
N GLU A 116 -9.51 5.70 19.58
CA GLU A 116 -9.42 4.66 20.62
C GLU A 116 -8.89 3.35 20.04
N ARG A 117 -9.35 2.97 18.84
CA ARG A 117 -8.82 1.78 18.14
C ARG A 117 -7.37 1.96 17.72
N LEU A 118 -7.00 3.15 17.24
CA LEU A 118 -5.62 3.44 16.87
C LEU A 118 -4.70 3.40 18.09
N ASP A 119 -5.12 3.98 19.21
CA ASP A 119 -4.35 3.96 20.46
C ASP A 119 -4.25 2.53 21.03
N LYS A 120 -5.31 1.73 20.94
CA LYS A 120 -5.28 0.29 21.30
C LYS A 120 -4.25 -0.47 20.48
N LEU A 121 -4.19 -0.26 19.16
CA LEU A 121 -3.17 -0.88 18.31
C LEU A 121 -1.76 -0.45 18.71
N CYS A 122 -1.54 0.85 18.93
CA CYS A 122 -0.23 1.36 19.37
C CYS A 122 0.21 0.75 20.70
N GLN A 123 -0.72 0.52 21.64
CA GLN A 123 -0.43 -0.09 22.94
C GLN A 123 -0.09 -1.58 22.82
N LEU A 124 -0.74 -2.30 21.90
CA LEU A 124 -0.55 -3.74 21.72
C LEU A 124 0.75 -4.04 21.00
N ILE A 125 0.99 -3.40 19.86
CA ILE A 125 2.08 -3.78 18.96
C ILE A 125 3.19 -2.75 18.84
N GLY A 126 3.07 -1.58 19.48
CA GLY A 126 4.00 -0.47 19.26
C GLY A 126 3.72 0.25 17.94
N LYS A 127 4.00 1.56 17.91
CA LYS A 127 3.78 2.36 16.70
C LYS A 127 4.80 2.07 15.61
N GLU A 128 5.97 1.58 16.00
CA GLU A 128 7.07 1.11 15.15
C GLU A 128 6.71 -0.13 14.30
N HIS A 129 5.56 -0.76 14.58
CA HIS A 129 5.03 -1.88 13.80
C HIS A 129 3.73 -1.52 13.07
N LEU A 130 3.37 -0.24 13.01
CA LEU A 130 2.09 0.22 12.45
C LEU A 130 2.30 1.07 11.18
N VAL A 131 1.58 0.70 10.12
CA VAL A 131 1.44 1.51 8.90
C VAL A 131 -0.01 1.98 8.79
N LEU A 132 -0.19 3.29 8.57
CA LEU A 132 -1.51 3.85 8.27
C LEU A 132 -1.71 3.91 6.76
N ASP A 133 -2.69 3.17 6.26
CA ASP A 133 -3.09 3.24 4.86
C ASP A 133 -4.24 4.24 4.68
N LEU A 134 -3.94 5.30 3.91
CA LEU A 134 -4.85 6.38 3.57
C LEU A 134 -5.20 6.27 2.08
N SER A 135 -6.32 5.64 1.78
CA SER A 135 -6.94 5.72 0.46
C SER A 135 -7.48 7.13 0.23
N CYS A 136 -6.94 7.85 -0.76
CA CYS A 136 -7.20 9.26 -1.01
C CYS A 136 -7.98 9.46 -2.31
N ARG A 137 -8.97 10.36 -2.29
CA ARG A 137 -9.73 10.75 -3.47
C ARG A 137 -9.98 12.25 -3.52
N TRP A 138 -9.91 12.85 -4.71
CA TRP A 138 -10.23 14.26 -4.88
C TRP A 138 -11.73 14.51 -4.73
N LYS A 139 -12.10 15.51 -3.94
CA LYS A 139 -13.45 16.04 -3.84
C LYS A 139 -13.39 17.54 -3.68
N ASP A 140 -14.03 18.25 -4.62
CA ASP A 140 -14.25 19.70 -4.66
C ASP A 140 -12.98 20.55 -4.47
N ASP A 141 -12.47 20.62 -3.24
CA ASP A 141 -11.42 21.52 -2.77
C ASP A 141 -10.19 20.79 -2.20
N GLY A 142 -10.10 19.47 -2.29
CA GLY A 142 -8.90 18.72 -1.90
C GLY A 142 -9.03 17.21 -1.90
N TYR A 143 -8.01 16.54 -1.36
CA TYR A 143 -7.99 15.08 -1.18
C TYR A 143 -8.55 14.72 0.18
N TYR A 144 -9.43 13.73 0.19
CA TYR A 144 -10.03 13.20 1.40
C TYR A 144 -9.76 11.71 1.52
N VAL A 145 -9.62 11.22 2.75
CA VAL A 145 -9.60 9.78 3.01
C VAL A 145 -10.97 9.22 2.65
N VAL A 146 -10.98 8.11 1.92
CA VAL A 146 -12.19 7.38 1.54
C VAL A 146 -12.14 5.97 2.11
N THR A 147 -13.30 5.47 2.56
CA THR A 147 -13.48 4.14 3.14
C THR A 147 -14.54 3.37 2.36
N ASP A 148 -14.87 2.16 2.81
CA ASP A 148 -15.91 1.31 2.21
C ASP A 148 -15.69 1.10 0.70
N ARG A 149 -14.48 0.62 0.34
CA ARG A 149 -14.06 0.43 -1.07
C ARG A 149 -14.16 1.72 -1.88
N TRP A 150 -13.70 2.81 -1.26
CA TRP A 150 -13.62 4.14 -1.85
C TRP A 150 -14.97 4.79 -2.20
N GLN A 151 -16.07 4.25 -1.67
CA GLN A 151 -17.42 4.75 -1.91
C GLN A 151 -17.81 5.84 -0.92
N LYS A 152 -17.27 5.81 0.31
CA LYS A 152 -17.64 6.72 1.38
C LYS A 152 -16.50 7.70 1.69
N PHE A 153 -16.76 8.99 1.47
CA PHE A 153 -15.84 10.05 1.91
C PHE A 153 -15.88 10.20 3.42
N THR A 154 -14.70 10.32 4.01
CA THR A 154 -14.54 10.77 5.40
C THR A 154 -14.50 12.30 5.47
N ASN A 155 -14.51 12.84 6.69
CA ASN A 155 -14.24 14.26 6.94
C ASN A 155 -12.73 14.56 7.05
N LEU A 156 -11.86 13.56 6.84
CA LEU A 156 -10.41 13.68 6.96
C LEU A 156 -9.81 14.18 5.65
N LYS A 157 -9.59 15.48 5.56
CA LYS A 157 -8.88 16.11 4.44
C LYS A 157 -7.37 15.94 4.61
N ILE A 158 -6.70 15.42 3.58
CA ILE A 158 -5.24 15.29 3.56
C ILE A 158 -4.62 16.69 3.61
N SER A 159 -3.81 16.92 4.64
CA SER A 159 -3.12 18.17 4.93
C SER A 159 -1.88 17.89 5.78
N SER A 160 -0.92 18.81 5.80
CA SER A 160 0.27 18.69 6.65
C SER A 160 -0.10 18.46 8.11
N GLN A 161 -1.08 19.23 8.63
CA GLN A 161 -1.55 19.09 10.01
C GLN A 161 -2.11 17.70 10.32
N LEU A 162 -2.90 17.11 9.41
CA LEU A 162 -3.41 15.75 9.60
C LEU A 162 -2.27 14.72 9.61
N LEU A 163 -1.32 14.84 8.68
CA LEU A 163 -0.20 13.91 8.57
C LEU A 163 0.74 14.03 9.78
N GLU A 164 1.05 15.23 10.25
CA GLU A 164 1.82 15.49 11.48
C GLU A 164 1.13 14.91 12.73
N GLN A 165 -0.20 14.99 12.81
CA GLN A 165 -0.94 14.38 13.90
C GLN A 165 -0.86 12.85 13.86
N LEU A 166 -0.98 12.27 12.67
CA LEU A 166 -0.97 10.82 12.48
C LEU A 166 0.43 10.20 12.63
N GLU A 167 1.48 10.91 12.23
CA GLU A 167 2.86 10.38 12.25
C GLU A 167 3.34 10.07 13.68
N GLN A 168 2.69 10.64 14.69
CA GLN A 168 2.97 10.35 16.10
C GLN A 168 2.54 8.94 16.52
N ARG A 169 1.65 8.31 15.74
CA ARG A 169 0.98 7.04 16.04
C ARG A 169 1.25 5.94 15.01
N CYS A 170 2.18 6.13 14.08
CA CYS A 170 2.59 5.09 13.13
C CYS A 170 4.07 5.22 12.79
N ASP A 171 4.62 4.22 12.10
CA ASP A 171 5.98 4.26 11.59
C ASP A 171 6.05 4.65 10.12
N GLU A 172 5.01 4.35 9.33
CA GLU A 172 4.97 4.65 7.90
C GLU A 172 3.53 4.96 7.44
N PHE A 173 3.42 5.70 6.33
CA PHE A 173 2.17 5.87 5.61
C PHE A 173 2.20 5.14 4.28
N LEU A 174 1.09 4.46 3.97
CA LEU A 174 0.79 3.97 2.63
C LEU A 174 -0.35 4.82 2.05
N ILE A 175 -0.11 5.50 0.93
CA ILE A 175 -1.09 6.40 0.32
C ILE A 175 -1.61 5.78 -0.98
N HIS A 176 -2.85 5.29 -0.96
CA HIS A 176 -3.51 4.76 -2.15
C HIS A 176 -4.21 5.89 -2.92
N ALA A 177 -3.76 6.16 -4.16
CA ALA A 177 -4.33 7.16 -5.04
C ALA A 177 -5.50 6.58 -5.87
N VAL A 178 -6.68 6.50 -5.27
CA VAL A 178 -7.86 5.80 -5.80
C VAL A 178 -8.26 6.25 -7.21
N ASP A 179 -8.16 7.55 -7.50
CA ASP A 179 -8.63 8.08 -8.79
C ASP A 179 -7.84 7.53 -9.98
N VAL A 180 -6.59 7.08 -9.77
CA VAL A 180 -5.67 6.54 -10.80
C VAL A 180 -5.27 5.07 -10.59
N GLU A 181 -5.57 4.49 -9.43
CA GLU A 181 -5.19 3.12 -9.06
C GLU A 181 -5.74 2.05 -10.02
N GLY A 182 -4.86 1.20 -10.53
CA GLY A 182 -5.20 0.09 -11.43
C GLY A 182 -5.72 0.48 -12.82
N LYS A 183 -5.76 1.78 -13.16
CA LYS A 183 -6.26 2.28 -14.45
C LYS A 183 -5.18 2.51 -15.51
N CYS A 184 -3.91 2.45 -15.12
CA CYS A 184 -2.75 2.77 -15.96
C CYS A 184 -2.88 4.10 -16.72
N MET A 185 -3.33 5.17 -16.04
CA MET A 185 -3.53 6.51 -16.64
C MET A 185 -2.48 7.54 -16.21
N GLY A 186 -1.41 7.11 -15.55
CA GLY A 186 -0.40 7.98 -14.94
C GLY A 186 -0.72 8.28 -13.47
N VAL A 187 0.25 8.90 -12.80
CA VAL A 187 0.21 9.20 -11.37
C VAL A 187 -0.45 10.56 -11.07
N ASP A 188 -0.93 10.75 -9.85
CA ASP A 188 -1.54 12.02 -9.43
C ASP A 188 -0.49 12.99 -8.88
N GLU A 189 0.06 13.83 -9.77
CA GLU A 189 1.05 14.85 -9.43
C GLU A 189 0.61 15.81 -8.30
N ARG A 190 -0.68 16.12 -8.22
CA ARG A 190 -1.20 17.06 -7.21
C ARG A 190 -1.17 16.43 -5.82
N LEU A 191 -1.56 15.16 -5.71
CA LEU A 191 -1.45 14.41 -4.47
C LEU A 191 0.01 14.23 -4.06
N ILE A 192 0.90 13.87 -4.99
CA ILE A 192 2.34 13.74 -4.75
C ILE A 192 2.93 15.05 -4.20
N ALA A 193 2.62 16.19 -4.83
CA ALA A 193 3.10 17.49 -4.38
C ALA A 193 2.56 17.87 -3.00
N LEU A 194 1.29 17.56 -2.70
CA LEU A 194 0.67 17.76 -1.39
C LEU A 194 1.40 16.97 -0.30
N LEU A 195 1.67 15.68 -0.54
CA LEU A 195 2.38 14.80 0.40
C LEU A 195 3.82 15.29 0.63
N ALA A 196 4.51 15.70 -0.43
CA ALA A 196 5.87 16.23 -0.34
C ALA A 196 5.96 17.55 0.45
N ALA A 197 4.88 18.34 0.45
CA ALA A 197 4.77 19.60 1.18
C ALA A 197 4.41 19.42 2.66
N ALA A 198 4.01 18.21 3.08
CA ALA A 198 3.66 17.93 4.48
C ALA A 198 4.88 17.92 5.41
N GLU A 199 6.08 17.76 4.85
CA GLU A 199 7.37 17.75 5.55
C GLU A 199 7.49 16.84 6.79
N ILE A 200 6.60 15.87 6.95
CA ILE A 200 6.63 14.86 8.01
C ILE A 200 7.91 14.02 8.00
N SER A 201 8.24 13.47 9.16
CA SER A 201 9.46 12.69 9.40
C SER A 201 9.34 11.23 8.99
N LYS A 202 8.12 10.68 8.99
CA LYS A 202 7.85 9.28 8.67
C LYS A 202 7.89 9.01 7.16
N PRO A 203 8.36 7.82 6.73
CA PRO A 203 8.28 7.41 5.32
C PRO A 203 6.85 7.45 4.81
N VAL A 204 6.71 7.81 3.53
CA VAL A 204 5.44 7.83 2.83
C VAL A 204 5.60 7.09 1.52
N THR A 205 4.85 6.00 1.37
CA THR A 205 4.83 5.18 0.17
C THR A 205 3.60 5.53 -0.65
N TYR A 206 3.81 6.07 -1.86
CA TYR A 206 2.74 6.35 -2.81
C TYR A 206 2.41 5.11 -3.64
N ALA A 207 1.14 4.70 -3.63
CA ALA A 207 0.64 3.55 -4.36
C ALA A 207 -0.54 3.97 -5.26
N GLY A 208 -0.39 3.80 -6.58
CA GLY A 208 -1.50 3.98 -7.53
C GLY A 208 -1.11 4.74 -8.80
N GLY A 209 -1.41 4.13 -9.94
CA GLY A 209 -1.35 4.80 -11.25
C GLY A 209 0.01 4.77 -11.96
N VAL A 210 1.06 4.20 -11.36
CA VAL A 210 2.35 4.01 -12.06
C VAL A 210 2.16 3.12 -13.28
N THR A 211 2.56 3.62 -14.45
CA THR A 211 2.41 2.94 -15.74
C THR A 211 3.74 2.58 -16.38
N ASN A 212 4.83 3.28 -16.06
CA ASN A 212 6.17 3.07 -16.60
C ASN A 212 7.22 3.83 -15.76
N LEU A 213 8.51 3.71 -16.12
CA LEU A 213 9.61 4.38 -15.41
C LEU A 213 9.48 5.92 -15.33
N LYS A 214 8.85 6.59 -16.31
CA LYS A 214 8.68 8.06 -16.26
C LYS A 214 7.79 8.49 -15.11
N ASP A 215 6.81 7.67 -14.73
CA ASP A 215 5.99 7.94 -13.56
C ASP A 215 6.81 7.84 -12.26
N LEU A 216 7.79 6.93 -12.20
CA LEU A 216 8.74 6.87 -11.07
C LEU A 216 9.64 8.11 -11.02
N GLU A 217 10.16 8.57 -12.16
CA GLU A 217 10.91 9.83 -12.24
C GLU A 217 10.07 11.03 -11.77
N LEU A 218 8.80 11.06 -12.17
CA LEU A 218 7.85 12.08 -11.78
C LEU A 218 7.57 12.02 -10.26
N ILE A 219 7.31 10.85 -9.69
CA ILE A 219 7.12 10.68 -8.24
C ILE A 219 8.38 11.15 -7.51
N ASN A 220 9.57 10.74 -7.94
CA ASN A 220 10.82 11.13 -7.31
C ASN A 220 11.01 12.67 -7.36
N LYS A 221 10.73 13.29 -8.51
CA LYS A 221 10.89 14.74 -8.70
C LYS A 221 9.83 15.57 -7.96
N ALA A 222 8.55 15.29 -8.18
CA ALA A 222 7.44 16.00 -7.54
C ALA A 222 7.36 15.71 -6.04
N GLY A 223 7.74 14.49 -5.65
CA GLY A 223 7.89 14.03 -4.27
C GLY A 223 9.12 14.58 -3.56
N LYS A 224 9.97 15.36 -4.25
CA LYS A 224 11.23 15.93 -3.73
C LYS A 224 12.15 14.88 -3.10
N SER A 225 12.17 13.67 -3.67
CA SER A 225 12.89 12.49 -3.17
C SER A 225 12.48 12.03 -1.76
N ARG A 226 11.34 12.51 -1.23
CA ARG A 226 10.82 12.17 0.11
C ARG A 226 9.78 11.05 0.10
N LEU A 227 9.22 10.75 -1.07
CA LEU A 227 8.26 9.67 -1.22
C LEU A 227 8.95 8.42 -1.74
N ASP A 228 8.47 7.28 -1.27
CA ASP A 228 8.68 5.97 -1.85
C ASP A 228 7.53 5.64 -2.81
N ALA A 229 7.71 4.63 -3.66
CA ALA A 229 6.74 4.28 -4.68
C ALA A 229 6.49 2.79 -4.80
N THR A 230 5.22 2.44 -5.02
CA THR A 230 4.76 1.09 -5.32
C THR A 230 4.45 0.95 -6.80
N VAL A 231 4.88 -0.16 -7.40
CA VAL A 231 4.53 -0.56 -8.76
C VAL A 231 3.94 -1.97 -8.72
N GLY A 232 2.67 -2.09 -9.10
CA GLY A 232 1.98 -3.36 -9.23
C GLY A 232 1.79 -3.72 -10.70
N SER A 233 0.56 -3.59 -11.20
CA SER A 233 0.09 -4.01 -12.53
C SER A 233 0.90 -3.57 -13.76
N ALA A 234 1.78 -2.56 -13.66
CA ALA A 234 2.66 -2.17 -14.76
C ALA A 234 3.88 -3.10 -14.94
N LEU A 235 4.25 -3.86 -13.91
CA LEU A 235 5.40 -4.76 -13.92
C LEU A 235 5.16 -6.02 -14.74
N ASP A 236 6.18 -6.42 -15.50
CA ASP A 236 6.23 -7.68 -16.25
C ASP A 236 6.02 -8.94 -15.38
N ILE A 237 6.52 -8.95 -14.14
CA ILE A 237 6.30 -10.05 -13.17
C ILE A 237 4.82 -10.23 -12.77
N PHE A 238 3.98 -9.26 -13.11
CA PHE A 238 2.51 -9.30 -12.98
C PHE A 238 1.79 -9.20 -14.32
N GLY A 239 2.46 -9.50 -15.44
CA GLY A 239 1.89 -9.48 -16.78
C GLY A 239 1.73 -8.08 -17.39
N GLY A 240 2.26 -7.05 -16.74
CA GLY A 240 2.34 -5.70 -17.26
C GLY A 240 3.39 -5.55 -18.38
N THR A 241 3.31 -4.43 -19.10
CA THR A 241 4.27 -4.08 -20.18
C THR A 241 4.85 -2.68 -20.00
N GLY A 242 4.59 -2.07 -18.84
CA GLY A 242 4.93 -0.69 -18.55
C GLY A 242 6.40 -0.50 -18.18
N CYS A 243 6.92 -1.44 -17.39
CA CYS A 243 8.33 -1.55 -17.05
C CYS A 243 8.63 -2.98 -16.61
N THR A 244 9.89 -3.37 -16.70
CA THR A 244 10.37 -4.63 -16.15
C THR A 244 10.69 -4.48 -14.67
N TYR A 245 10.58 -5.58 -13.92
CA TYR A 245 11.00 -5.61 -12.52
C TYR A 245 12.47 -5.18 -12.35
N GLN A 246 13.35 -5.65 -13.23
CA GLN A 246 14.78 -5.31 -13.18
C GLN A 246 15.04 -3.81 -13.42
N GLU A 247 14.30 -3.17 -14.33
CA GLU A 247 14.38 -1.72 -14.50
C GLU A 247 13.99 -0.95 -13.23
N VAL A 248 12.96 -1.40 -12.52
CA VAL A 248 12.52 -0.77 -11.26
C VAL A 248 13.50 -1.04 -10.12
N VAL A 249 14.09 -2.23 -10.05
CA VAL A 249 15.17 -2.55 -9.10
C VAL A 249 16.40 -1.68 -9.36
N GLU A 250 16.79 -1.49 -10.61
CA GLU A 250 17.91 -0.61 -10.97
C GLU A 250 17.58 0.86 -10.66
N PHE A 251 16.34 1.31 -10.91
CA PHE A 251 15.88 2.63 -10.49
C PHE A 251 16.02 2.80 -8.97
N HIS A 252 15.59 1.81 -8.20
CA HIS A 252 15.73 1.79 -6.74
C HIS A 252 17.18 1.93 -6.31
N LYS A 253 18.10 1.11 -6.85
CA LYS A 253 19.53 1.16 -6.50
C LYS A 253 20.17 2.53 -6.78
N ASN A 254 19.72 3.22 -7.82
CA ASN A 254 20.24 4.54 -8.19
C ASN A 254 19.66 5.71 -7.36
N HIS A 255 18.54 5.50 -6.65
CA HIS A 255 17.81 6.56 -5.95
C HIS A 255 17.53 6.29 -4.47
N ALA A 256 17.80 5.09 -3.98
CA ALA A 256 17.73 4.76 -2.57
C ALA A 256 18.97 5.35 -1.87
N CYS A 257 18.75 6.35 -1.03
CA CYS A 257 19.73 6.84 -0.08
C CYS A 257 19.71 6.00 1.20
#